data_AF-A0A4V1V1L0-F1
#
_entry.id   AF-A0A4V1V1L0-F1
#
_cell.length_a   1.000
_cell.length_b   1.000
_cell.length_c   1.000
_cell.angle_alpha   90.00
_cell.angle_beta   90.00
_cell.angle_gamma   90.00
#
_symmetry.space_group_name_H-M   'P 1'
#
loop_
_entity.id
_entity.type
_entity.pdbx_description
1 polymer ?
#
loop_
_entity_poly.entity_id
_entity_poly.type
_entity_poly.pdbx_seq_one_letter_code
_entity_poly.pdbx_strand_id
1 'polypeptide(L)'
;MAEPRIFTPTSRLREMVGLASGSNEEELIADADIRVARQRDALREFVFSRLNELQAYQGSSDEELFSARSAIAVIAIHIADVAAAAALTTVGEIAGGIQAMLEAGEAGGIWHTGAMRLHLRSLQLVRDNDDAADENALILQRLATLRRAVGVAD
;
A
#
# COMPACT_ATOMS: atom_id res chain seq x y z
N MET A 1 30.45 52.41 -2.56
CA MET A 1 29.78 51.19 -3.06
C MET A 1 28.62 50.90 -2.12
N ALA A 2 27.39 50.90 -2.62
CA ALA A 2 26.19 50.71 -1.81
C ALA A 2 25.77 49.23 -1.84
N GLU A 3 25.59 48.62 -0.67
CA GLU A 3 25.05 47.25 -0.54
C GLU A 3 23.59 47.18 -1.00
N PRO A 4 23.17 46.08 -1.66
CA PRO A 4 21.78 45.89 -2.05
C PRO A 4 20.94 45.56 -0.80
N ARG A 5 20.01 46.45 -0.45
CA ARG A 5 18.99 46.17 0.58
C ARG A 5 17.95 45.21 -0.01
N ILE A 6 18.06 43.94 0.37
CA ILE A 6 17.04 42.92 0.07
C ILE A 6 15.80 43.24 0.93
N PHE A 7 14.72 43.65 0.28
CA PHE A 7 13.43 43.81 0.93
C PHE A 7 12.80 42.42 1.11
N THR A 8 12.80 41.90 2.34
CA THR A 8 12.06 40.68 2.68
C THR A 8 10.68 41.10 3.15
N PRO A 9 9.62 41.00 2.33
CA PRO A 9 8.28 41.33 2.81
C PRO A 9 7.91 40.35 3.92
N THR A 10 7.57 40.89 5.09
CA THR A 10 6.99 40.13 6.19
C THR A 10 5.67 39.54 5.68
N SER A 11 5.67 38.25 5.38
CA SER A 11 4.49 37.55 4.89
C SER A 11 3.36 37.69 5.92
N ARG A 12 2.25 38.36 5.55
CA ARG A 12 1.04 38.48 6.37
C ARG A 12 0.44 37.13 6.75
N LEU A 13 0.76 36.07 6.00
CA LEU A 13 0.37 34.71 6.33
C LEU A 13 1.01 34.23 7.65
N ARG A 14 2.19 34.75 8.01
CA ARG A 14 2.87 34.40 9.27
C ARG A 14 2.16 34.99 10.49
N GLU A 15 1.54 36.15 10.35
CA GLU A 15 0.70 36.76 11.39
C GLU A 15 -0.65 36.05 11.54
N MET A 16 -1.25 35.59 10.44
CA MET A 16 -2.50 34.81 10.50
C MET A 16 -2.29 33.41 11.09
N VAL A 17 -1.12 32.81 10.90
CA VAL A 17 -0.75 31.50 11.48
C VAL A 17 -0.18 31.64 12.90
N GLY A 18 0.19 32.85 13.31
CA GLY A 18 0.87 33.17 14.58
C GLY A 18 -0.01 33.17 15.85
N LEU A 19 -1.27 32.72 15.79
CA LEU A 19 -2.15 32.58 16.96
C LEU A 19 -2.67 31.15 17.18
N ALA A 20 -2.22 30.17 16.40
CA ALA A 20 -2.62 28.76 16.54
C ALA A 20 -1.42 27.83 16.77
N SER A 21 -0.32 28.35 17.33
CA SER A 21 0.90 27.57 17.55
C SER A 21 0.87 26.87 18.91
N GLY A 22 0.73 25.54 18.88
CA GLY A 22 1.26 24.67 19.94
C GLY A 22 0.53 23.35 20.17
N SER A 23 -0.78 23.30 19.97
CA SER A 23 -1.64 22.19 20.46
C SER A 23 -2.32 21.39 19.35
N ASN A 24 -2.62 22.01 18.21
CA ASN A 24 -3.62 21.44 17.31
C ASN A 24 -3.15 20.27 16.45
N GLU A 25 -1.88 20.21 16.02
CA GLU A 25 -1.45 19.15 15.09
C GLU A 25 -1.37 17.78 15.78
N GLU A 26 -0.74 17.70 16.94
CA GLU A 26 -0.67 16.47 17.73
C GLU A 26 -2.06 16.02 18.21
N GLU A 27 -2.93 16.96 18.60
CA GLU A 27 -4.31 16.65 18.98
C GLU A 27 -5.14 16.16 17.78
N LEU A 28 -4.94 16.72 16.59
CA LEU A 28 -5.62 16.27 15.36
C LEU A 28 -5.13 14.90 14.92
N ILE A 29 -3.82 14.61 15.02
CA ILE A 29 -3.24 13.29 14.74
C ILE A 29 -3.81 12.27 15.74
N ALA A 30 -3.81 12.59 17.04
CA ALA A 30 -4.34 11.71 18.07
C ALA A 30 -5.85 11.43 17.91
N ASP A 31 -6.66 12.45 17.57
CA ASP A 31 -8.08 12.26 17.28
C ASP A 31 -8.29 11.42 16.00
N ALA A 32 -7.48 11.62 14.96
CA ALA A 32 -7.51 10.81 13.75
C ALA A 32 -7.18 9.33 14.05
N ASP A 33 -6.12 9.07 14.84
CA ASP A 33 -5.72 7.72 15.25
C ASP A 33 -6.82 7.03 16.07
N ILE A 34 -7.48 7.75 16.99
CA ILE A 34 -8.61 7.22 17.76
C ILE A 34 -9.78 6.86 16.83
N ARG A 35 -10.09 7.71 15.84
CA ARG A 35 -11.17 7.44 14.88
C ARG A 35 -10.84 6.24 14.00
N VAL A 36 -9.60 6.13 13.52
CA VAL A 36 -9.13 4.96 12.76
C VAL A 36 -9.17 3.70 13.63
N ALA A 37 -8.73 3.76 14.88
CA ALA A 37 -8.79 2.64 15.81
C ALA A 37 -10.23 2.14 16.04
N ARG A 38 -11.21 3.05 16.09
CA ARG A 38 -12.64 2.70 16.18
C ARG A 38 -13.18 2.03 14.91
N GLN A 39 -12.56 2.29 13.75
CA GLN A 39 -12.94 1.69 12.48
C GLN A 39 -12.11 0.46 12.12
N ARG A 40 -11.07 0.13 12.89
CA ARG A 40 -10.09 -0.91 12.57
C ARG A 40 -10.74 -2.24 12.21
N ASP A 41 -11.74 -2.69 12.96
CA ASP A 41 -12.41 -3.97 12.69
C ASP A 41 -13.20 -3.95 11.37
N ALA A 42 -13.88 -2.84 11.06
CA ALA A 42 -14.56 -2.67 9.78
C ALA A 42 -13.57 -2.61 8.61
N LEU A 43 -12.42 -1.96 8.81
CA LEU A 43 -11.33 -1.92 7.82
C LEU A 43 -10.71 -3.30 7.62
N ARG A 44 -10.54 -4.10 8.69
CA ARG A 44 -10.10 -5.50 8.61
C ARG A 44 -11.09 -6.35 7.82
N GLU A 45 -12.39 -6.24 8.12
CA GLU A 45 -13.44 -6.92 7.36
C GLU A 45 -13.41 -6.53 5.87
N PHE A 46 -13.24 -5.24 5.58
CA PHE A 46 -13.11 -4.77 4.20
C PHE A 46 -11.89 -5.41 3.50
N VAL A 47 -10.71 -5.36 4.12
CA VAL A 47 -9.48 -5.97 3.57
C VAL A 47 -9.67 -7.49 3.38
N PHE A 48 -10.26 -8.19 4.34
CA PHE A 48 -10.52 -9.63 4.21
C PHE A 48 -11.54 -9.95 3.11
N SER A 49 -12.58 -9.13 2.94
CA SER A 49 -13.51 -9.26 1.81
C SER A 49 -12.77 -9.11 0.47
N ARG A 50 -11.91 -8.10 0.33
CA ARG A 50 -11.09 -7.89 -0.89
C ARG A 50 -10.10 -9.05 -1.12
N LEU A 51 -9.49 -9.57 -0.06
CA LEU A 51 -8.59 -10.72 -0.15
C LEU A 51 -9.31 -11.98 -0.66
N ASN A 52 -10.53 -12.23 -0.20
CA ASN A 52 -11.34 -13.35 -0.70
C ASN A 52 -11.63 -13.21 -2.20
N GLU A 53 -11.83 -11.98 -2.70
CA GLU A 53 -11.98 -11.74 -4.14
C GLU A 53 -10.68 -12.05 -4.91
N LEU A 54 -9.52 -11.64 -4.40
CA LEU A 54 -8.23 -12.01 -5.01
C LEU A 54 -7.97 -13.52 -4.99
N GLN A 55 -8.39 -14.21 -3.94
CA GLN A 55 -8.22 -15.66 -3.80
C GLN A 55 -8.96 -16.44 -4.90
N ALA A 56 -10.08 -15.92 -5.42
CA ALA A 56 -10.81 -16.55 -6.51
C ALA A 56 -9.94 -16.74 -7.78
N TYR A 57 -8.89 -15.94 -7.94
CA TYR A 57 -7.99 -16.01 -9.09
C TYR A 57 -6.79 -16.98 -8.92
N GLN A 58 -6.54 -17.53 -7.74
CA GLN A 58 -5.36 -18.39 -7.51
C GLN A 58 -5.36 -19.67 -8.38
N GLY A 59 -6.55 -20.20 -8.68
CA GLY A 59 -6.75 -21.40 -9.50
C GLY A 59 -7.01 -21.11 -10.98
N SER A 60 -7.12 -19.83 -11.36
CA SER A 60 -7.40 -19.43 -12.74
C SER A 60 -6.25 -19.79 -13.67
N SER A 61 -6.59 -20.08 -14.93
CA SER A 61 -5.64 -20.23 -16.02
C SER A 61 -4.87 -18.93 -16.29
N ASP A 62 -3.80 -19.02 -17.07
CA ASP A 62 -2.97 -17.86 -17.43
C ASP A 62 -3.75 -16.81 -18.22
N GLU A 63 -4.64 -17.25 -19.13
CA GLU A 63 -5.48 -16.38 -19.94
C GLU A 63 -6.55 -15.65 -19.10
N GLU A 64 -7.18 -16.35 -18.15
CA GLU A 64 -8.14 -15.77 -17.23
C GLU A 64 -7.47 -14.74 -16.31
N LEU A 65 -6.29 -15.04 -15.77
CA LEU A 65 -5.52 -14.09 -14.96
C LEU A 65 -5.16 -12.84 -15.75
N PHE A 66 -4.70 -13.00 -16.99
CA PHE A 66 -4.35 -11.87 -17.86
C PHE A 66 -5.58 -11.03 -18.22
N SER A 67 -6.72 -11.67 -18.48
CA SER A 67 -7.99 -10.99 -18.77
C SER A 67 -8.53 -10.24 -17.56
N ALA A 68 -8.32 -10.76 -16.36
CA ALA A 68 -8.77 -10.15 -15.11
C ALA A 68 -7.81 -9.08 -14.54
N ARG A 69 -6.69 -8.78 -15.22
CA ARG A 69 -5.62 -7.91 -14.68
C ARG A 69 -6.11 -6.56 -14.12
N SER A 70 -7.05 -5.89 -14.80
CA SER A 70 -7.58 -4.59 -14.33
C SER A 70 -8.43 -4.73 -13.07
N ALA A 71 -9.21 -5.81 -12.95
CA ALA A 71 -9.98 -6.08 -11.74
C ALA A 71 -9.04 -6.41 -10.56
N ILE A 72 -8.00 -7.22 -10.81
CA ILE A 72 -6.96 -7.55 -9.83
C ILE A 72 -6.26 -6.28 -9.36
N ALA A 73 -5.90 -5.36 -10.28
CA ALA A 73 -5.25 -4.10 -9.95
C ALA A 73 -6.09 -3.26 -8.98
N VAL A 74 -7.37 -3.07 -9.28
CA VAL A 74 -8.30 -2.29 -8.43
C VAL A 74 -8.40 -2.90 -7.04
N ILE A 75 -8.53 -4.22 -6.94
CA ILE A 75 -8.64 -4.89 -5.64
C ILE A 75 -7.32 -4.76 -4.86
N ALA A 76 -6.17 -4.90 -5.52
CA ALA A 76 -4.85 -4.76 -4.91
C ALA A 76 -4.61 -3.35 -4.36
N ILE A 77 -4.99 -2.31 -5.11
CA ILE A 77 -4.91 -0.90 -4.66
C ILE A 77 -5.74 -0.69 -3.40
N HIS A 78 -7.00 -1.14 -3.39
CA HIS A 78 -7.87 -1.01 -2.22
C HIS A 78 -7.29 -1.70 -0.98
N ILE A 79 -6.61 -2.84 -1.15
CA ILE A 79 -5.95 -3.53 -0.05
C ILE A 79 -4.72 -2.75 0.42
N ALA A 80 -3.85 -2.32 -0.51
CA ALA A 80 -2.63 -1.60 -0.19
C ALA A 80 -2.91 -0.30 0.58
N ASP A 81 -3.93 0.45 0.16
CA ASP A 81 -4.31 1.74 0.77
C ASP A 81 -4.89 1.56 2.19
N VAL A 82 -5.62 0.48 2.44
CA VAL A 82 -6.39 0.29 3.68
C VAL A 82 -5.67 -0.59 4.71
N ALA A 83 -4.79 -1.49 4.27
CA ALA A 83 -4.18 -2.51 5.12
C ALA A 83 -3.40 -1.93 6.31
N ALA A 84 -2.67 -0.83 6.13
CA ALA A 84 -1.95 -0.20 7.24
C ALA A 84 -2.91 0.31 8.34
N ALA A 85 -4.01 0.96 7.96
CA ALA A 85 -5.04 1.41 8.89
C ALA A 85 -5.77 0.24 9.60
N ALA A 86 -5.84 -0.92 8.94
CA ALA A 86 -6.36 -2.17 9.47
C ALA A 86 -5.35 -2.97 10.33
N ALA A 87 -4.13 -2.46 10.54
CA ALA A 87 -3.03 -3.17 11.19
C ALA A 87 -2.69 -4.52 10.51
N LEU A 88 -2.71 -4.53 9.17
CA LEU A 88 -2.39 -5.67 8.30
C LEU A 88 -1.25 -5.30 7.33
N THR A 89 -0.22 -4.61 7.82
CA THR A 89 0.83 -3.99 6.97
C THR A 89 1.46 -4.97 5.97
N THR A 90 1.78 -6.20 6.39
CA THR A 90 2.35 -7.23 5.51
C THR A 90 1.44 -7.56 4.33
N VAL A 91 0.13 -7.62 4.55
CA VAL A 91 -0.87 -7.83 3.48
C VAL A 91 -0.85 -6.67 2.50
N GLY A 92 -0.77 -5.44 3.01
CA GLY A 92 -0.66 -4.21 2.20
C GLY A 92 0.57 -4.21 1.31
N GLU A 93 1.73 -4.55 1.85
CA GLU A 93 3.00 -4.64 1.11
C GLU A 93 2.95 -5.67 -0.04
N ILE A 94 2.33 -6.83 0.21
CA ILE A 94 2.16 -7.84 -0.85
C ILE A 94 1.21 -7.34 -1.94
N ALA A 95 0.11 -6.68 -1.55
CA ALA A 95 -0.84 -6.10 -2.50
C ALA A 95 -0.21 -4.96 -3.33
N GLY A 96 0.61 -4.11 -2.71
CA GLY A 96 1.43 -3.12 -3.42
C GLY A 96 2.38 -3.78 -4.42
N GLY A 97 2.98 -4.92 -4.06
CA GLY A 97 3.78 -5.72 -4.99
C GLY A 97 2.98 -6.26 -6.19
N ILE A 98 1.70 -6.63 -6.01
CA ILE A 98 0.80 -7.02 -7.10
C ILE A 98 0.54 -5.85 -8.04
N GLN A 99 0.27 -4.67 -7.49
CA GLN A 99 0.09 -3.45 -8.28
C GLN A 99 1.34 -3.13 -9.10
N ALA A 100 2.52 -3.11 -8.47
CA ALA A 100 3.78 -2.84 -9.16
C ALA A 100 4.04 -3.82 -10.32
N MET A 101 3.73 -5.11 -10.14
CA MET A 101 3.83 -6.09 -11.23
C MET A 101 2.88 -5.81 -12.39
N LEU A 102 1.64 -5.35 -12.09
CA LEU A 102 0.64 -5.02 -13.11
C LEU A 102 1.07 -3.78 -13.91
N GLU A 103 1.53 -2.74 -13.22
CA GLU A 103 2.04 -1.51 -13.85
C GLU A 103 3.27 -1.79 -14.73
N ALA A 104 4.21 -2.60 -14.22
CA ALA A 104 5.38 -3.02 -15.00
C ALA A 104 4.99 -3.83 -16.25
N GLY A 105 3.97 -4.70 -16.14
CA GLY A 105 3.43 -5.45 -17.26
C GLY A 105 2.79 -4.56 -18.33
N GLU A 106 2.09 -3.49 -17.91
CA GLU A 106 1.51 -2.51 -18.83
C GLU A 106 2.56 -1.64 -19.51
N ALA A 107 3.59 -1.20 -18.78
CA ALA A 107 4.65 -0.35 -19.32
C ALA A 107 5.67 -1.12 -20.18
N GLY A 108 6.06 -2.32 -19.76
CA GLY A 108 7.09 -3.14 -20.38
C GLY A 108 6.58 -4.22 -21.34
N GLY A 109 5.26 -4.51 -21.32
CA GLY A 109 4.63 -5.51 -22.17
C GLY A 109 4.92 -6.97 -21.79
N ILE A 110 5.59 -7.22 -20.66
CA ILE A 110 5.94 -8.58 -20.20
C ILE A 110 5.05 -8.97 -19.02
N TRP A 111 4.25 -10.02 -19.23
CA TRP A 111 3.37 -10.59 -18.21
C TRP A 111 4.02 -11.81 -17.55
N HIS A 112 4.15 -11.79 -16.22
CA HIS A 112 4.75 -12.86 -15.44
C HIS A 112 3.71 -13.61 -14.59
N THR A 113 2.88 -14.46 -15.21
CA THR A 113 1.83 -15.21 -14.50
C THR A 113 2.34 -15.96 -13.27
N GLY A 114 3.52 -16.58 -13.37
CA GLY A 114 4.11 -17.34 -12.26
C GLY A 114 4.41 -16.45 -11.04
N ALA A 115 4.98 -15.26 -11.28
CA ALA A 115 5.25 -14.31 -10.21
C ALA A 115 3.96 -13.73 -9.61
N MET A 116 2.95 -13.47 -10.45
CA MET A 116 1.62 -13.04 -10.02
C MET A 116 0.97 -14.08 -9.09
N ARG A 117 0.96 -15.37 -9.49
CA ARG A 117 0.42 -16.45 -8.66
C ARG A 117 1.15 -16.60 -7.33
N LEU A 118 2.46 -16.39 -7.30
CA LEU A 118 3.23 -16.44 -6.05
C LEU A 118 2.77 -15.33 -5.09
N HIS A 119 2.58 -14.10 -5.56
CA HIS A 119 2.05 -13.02 -4.72
C HIS A 119 0.63 -13.31 -4.23
N LEU A 120 -0.27 -13.79 -5.11
CA LEU A 120 -1.64 -14.16 -4.73
C LEU A 120 -1.68 -15.28 -3.68
N ARG A 121 -0.77 -16.26 -3.74
CA ARG A 121 -0.63 -17.31 -2.72
C ARG A 121 -0.05 -16.79 -1.42
N SER A 122 0.94 -15.90 -1.49
CA SER A 122 1.54 -15.29 -0.30
C SER A 122 0.54 -14.46 0.50
N LEU A 123 -0.44 -13.82 -0.14
CA LEU A 123 -1.53 -13.13 0.57
C LEU A 123 -2.30 -14.07 1.51
N GLN A 124 -2.56 -15.31 1.08
CA GLN A 124 -3.23 -16.30 1.92
C GLN A 124 -2.32 -16.78 3.05
N LEU A 125 -1.05 -17.06 2.73
CA LEU A 125 -0.09 -17.52 3.73
C LEU A 125 0.09 -16.51 4.87
N VAL A 126 0.19 -15.21 4.54
CA VAL A 126 0.33 -14.14 5.53
C VAL A 126 -0.98 -13.94 6.30
N ARG A 127 -2.13 -13.99 5.63
CA ARG A 127 -3.44 -13.91 6.30
C ARG A 127 -3.59 -14.99 7.36
N ASP A 128 -3.19 -16.22 7.06
CA ASP A 128 -3.33 -17.36 7.95
C ASP A 128 -2.28 -17.36 9.09
N ASN A 129 -1.21 -16.57 8.96
CA ASN A 129 -0.09 -16.49 9.91
C ASN A 129 0.25 -15.04 10.31
N ASP A 130 -0.75 -14.20 10.61
CA ASP A 130 -0.55 -12.77 10.93
C ASP A 130 0.44 -12.55 12.10
N ASP A 131 0.45 -13.47 13.08
CA ASP A 131 1.31 -13.40 14.26
C ASP A 131 2.79 -13.82 14.01
N ALA A 132 3.10 -14.39 12.85
CA ALA A 132 4.43 -14.93 12.51
C ALA A 132 5.34 -13.86 11.87
N ALA A 133 5.67 -12.81 12.62
CA ALA A 133 6.38 -11.62 12.11
C ALA A 133 7.68 -11.94 11.33
N ASP A 134 8.51 -12.86 11.83
CA ASP A 134 9.78 -13.23 11.18
C ASP A 134 9.56 -13.97 9.85
N GLU A 135 8.56 -14.85 9.78
CA GLU A 135 8.21 -15.57 8.56
C GLU A 135 7.60 -14.62 7.52
N ASN A 136 6.74 -13.71 7.97
CA ASN A 136 6.14 -12.66 7.16
C ASN A 136 7.20 -11.74 6.56
N ALA A 137 8.20 -11.32 7.35
CA ALA A 137 9.33 -10.53 6.85
C ALA A 137 10.15 -11.29 5.78
N LEU A 138 10.38 -12.58 5.97
CA LEU A 138 11.07 -13.42 4.99
C LEU A 138 10.26 -13.57 3.69
N ILE A 139 8.94 -13.71 3.77
CA ILE A 139 8.05 -13.74 2.61
C ILE A 139 8.17 -12.43 1.82
N LEU A 140 8.07 -11.28 2.48
CA LEU A 140 8.22 -9.96 1.84
C LEU A 140 9.56 -9.82 1.13
N GLN A 141 10.66 -10.20 1.80
CA GLN A 141 12.00 -10.16 1.21
C GLN A 141 12.11 -11.02 -0.05
N ARG A 142 11.54 -12.23 -0.03
CA ARG A 142 11.55 -13.14 -1.18
C ARG A 142 10.71 -12.61 -2.33
N LEU A 143 9.55 -12.04 -2.07
CA LEU A 143 8.69 -11.43 -3.08
C LEU A 143 9.36 -10.19 -3.72
N ALA A 144 10.00 -9.33 -2.92
CA ALA A 144 10.76 -8.20 -3.45
C ALA A 144 11.93 -8.66 -4.33
N THR A 145 12.64 -9.72 -3.92
CA THR A 145 13.70 -10.31 -4.75
C THR A 145 13.16 -10.89 -6.05
N LEU A 146 12.02 -11.56 -6.01
CA LEU A 146 11.33 -12.07 -7.20
C LEU A 146 10.94 -10.94 -8.15
N ARG A 147 10.35 -9.85 -7.66
CA ARG A 147 9.97 -8.67 -8.45
C ARG A 147 11.16 -8.07 -9.19
N ARG A 148 12.27 -7.83 -8.47
CA ARG A 148 13.51 -7.34 -9.08
C ARG A 148 14.05 -8.29 -10.15
N ALA A 149 13.97 -9.61 -9.92
CA ALA A 149 14.43 -10.61 -10.89
C ALA A 149 13.59 -10.64 -12.17
N VAL A 150 12.32 -10.23 -12.11
CA VAL A 150 11.43 -10.11 -13.28
C VAL A 150 11.33 -8.68 -13.83
N GLY A 151 12.22 -7.77 -13.40
CA GLY A 151 12.31 -6.41 -13.94
C GLY A 151 11.26 -5.43 -13.40
N VAL A 152 10.63 -5.72 -12.26
CA VAL A 152 9.71 -4.81 -11.59
C VAL A 152 10.52 -3.96 -10.60
N ALA A 153 10.40 -2.62 -10.71
CA ALA A 153 11.03 -1.69 -9.79
C ALA A 153 10.28 -1.68 -8.44
N ASP A 154 11.03 -1.53 -7.35
CA ASP A 154 10.48 -1.32 -6.00
C ASP A 154 10.12 0.17 -5.79
#